data_AF-A0A382BIX5-F1
#
_entry.id   AF-A0A382BIX5-F1
#
_cell.length_a   1.000
_cell.length_b   1.000
_cell.length_c   1.000
_cell.angle_alpha   90.00
_cell.angle_beta   90.00
_cell.angle_gamma   90.00
#
_symmetry.space_group_name_H-M   'P 1'
#
loop_
_entity.id
_entity.type
_entity.pdbx_description
1 polymer ?
#
loop_
_entity_poly.entity_id
_entity_poly.type
_entity_poly.pdbx_seq_one_letter_code
_entity_poly.pdbx_strand_id
1 'polypeptide(L)'
;MTRIGTRISADWLDRPEDLKFIKQIGVDYVDIVLDMVPGYDEAGGRANREGLHQVIEKLDDAGLKIERANTSGTHYVNAFLGRPGGDREIENL
;
A
#
# COMPACT_ATOMS: atom_id res chain seq x y z
N MET A 1 3.89 -16.78 -18.58
CA MET A 1 2.92 -15.75 -18.96
C MET A 1 3.33 -14.47 -18.23
N THR A 2 3.49 -13.36 -18.94
CA THR A 2 3.96 -12.09 -18.34
C THR A 2 2.82 -11.43 -17.56
N ARG A 3 3.08 -10.99 -16.32
CA ARG A 3 2.13 -10.21 -15.51
C ARG A 3 2.39 -8.73 -15.73
N ILE A 4 1.33 -7.95 -15.95
CA ILE A 4 1.40 -6.50 -16.06
C ILE A 4 0.80 -5.92 -14.79
N GLY A 5 1.59 -5.11 -14.10
CA GLY A 5 1.18 -4.42 -12.90
C GLY A 5 1.71 -2.99 -12.85
N THR A 6 1.09 -2.16 -12.00
CA THR A 6 1.53 -0.78 -11.75
C THR A 6 1.38 -0.43 -10.28
N ARG A 7 2.20 0.52 -9.80
CA ARG A 7 1.91 1.18 -8.53
C ARG A 7 0.72 2.13 -8.71
N ILE A 8 -0.14 2.19 -7.70
CA ILE A 8 -1.22 3.18 -7.60
C ILE A 8 -0.92 4.21 -6.50
N SER A 9 -1.52 5.38 -6.63
CA SER A 9 -1.47 6.43 -5.61
C SER A 9 -2.60 6.24 -4.58
N ALA A 10 -2.40 6.72 -3.36
CA ALA A 10 -3.38 6.58 -2.27
C ALA A 10 -4.74 7.23 -2.61
N ASP A 11 -4.73 8.37 -3.30
CA ASP A 11 -5.94 9.09 -3.70
C ASP A 11 -6.82 8.32 -4.69
N TRP A 12 -6.29 7.30 -5.35
CA TRP A 12 -7.06 6.45 -6.27
C TRP A 12 -8.00 5.50 -5.54
N LEU A 13 -7.75 5.21 -4.26
CA LEU A 13 -8.66 4.41 -3.42
C LEU A 13 -10.03 5.08 -3.26
N ASP A 14 -10.11 6.39 -3.46
CA ASP A 14 -11.37 7.16 -3.42
C ASP A 14 -11.86 7.54 -4.82
N ARG A 15 -11.25 6.98 -5.88
CA ARG A 15 -11.60 7.21 -7.29
C ARG A 15 -11.84 5.88 -8.00
N PRO A 16 -13.00 5.25 -7.80
CA PRO A 16 -13.28 3.92 -8.35
C PRO A 16 -13.20 3.86 -9.88
N GLU A 17 -13.50 4.97 -10.58
CA GLU A 17 -13.41 5.02 -12.04
C GLU A 17 -11.96 4.97 -12.55
N ASP A 18 -11.00 5.55 -11.81
CA ASP A 18 -9.57 5.46 -12.15
C ASP A 18 -9.05 4.03 -11.97
N LEU A 19 -9.51 3.33 -10.93
CA LEU A 19 -9.20 1.91 -10.70
C LEU A 19 -9.79 1.00 -11.78
N LYS A 20 -11.05 1.25 -12.19
CA LYS A 20 -11.67 0.52 -13.31
C LYS A 20 -10.96 0.79 -14.63
N PHE A 21 -10.50 2.02 -14.85
CA PHE A 21 -9.75 2.36 -16.06
C PHE A 21 -8.45 1.56 -16.18
N ILE A 22 -7.67 1.42 -15.09
CA ILE A 22 -6.44 0.62 -15.17
C ILE A 22 -6.73 -0.86 -15.44
N LYS A 23 -7.81 -1.40 -14.87
CA LYS A 23 -8.26 -2.75 -15.19
C LYS A 23 -8.59 -2.91 -16.68
N GLN A 24 -9.28 -1.92 -17.26
CA GLN A 24 -9.67 -1.91 -18.66
C GLN A 24 -8.47 -1.93 -19.62
N ILE A 25 -7.34 -1.30 -19.26
CA ILE A 25 -6.12 -1.30 -20.09
C ILE A 25 -5.24 -2.55 -19.89
N GLY A 26 -5.74 -3.57 -19.18
CA GLY A 26 -5.08 -4.86 -19.02
C GLY A 26 -4.17 -4.98 -17.80
N VAL A 27 -4.29 -4.08 -16.82
CA VAL A 27 -3.61 -4.24 -15.53
C VAL A 27 -4.44 -5.16 -14.63
N ASP A 28 -3.82 -6.23 -14.14
CA ASP A 28 -4.44 -7.15 -13.17
C ASP A 28 -3.89 -6.96 -11.75
N TYR A 29 -2.68 -6.42 -11.64
CA TYR A 29 -1.89 -6.40 -10.42
C TYR A 29 -1.49 -4.98 -10.05
N VAL A 30 -1.58 -4.64 -8.77
CA VAL A 30 -1.17 -3.34 -8.24
C VAL A 30 -0.16 -3.47 -7.12
N ASP A 31 0.78 -2.54 -7.09
CA ASP A 31 1.66 -2.31 -5.96
C ASP A 31 1.08 -1.19 -5.10
N ILE A 32 0.92 -1.45 -3.80
CA ILE A 32 0.50 -0.45 -2.83
C ILE A 32 1.69 0.03 -1.99
N VAL A 33 1.50 1.15 -1.31
CA VAL A 33 2.37 1.67 -0.25
C VAL A 33 1.59 1.68 1.06
N LEU A 34 2.16 1.16 2.15
CA LEU A 34 1.43 0.92 3.40
C LEU A 34 0.97 2.20 4.11
N ASP A 35 1.58 3.35 3.80
CA ASP A 35 1.13 4.67 4.26
C ASP A 35 -0.26 5.07 3.72
N MET A 36 -0.79 4.38 2.70
CA MET A 36 -2.18 4.55 2.27
C MET A 36 -3.19 3.77 3.13
N VAL A 37 -2.73 2.88 4.02
CA VAL A 37 -3.59 2.06 4.85
C VAL A 37 -4.14 2.91 6.01
N PRO A 38 -5.46 3.02 6.18
CA PRO A 38 -6.03 3.74 7.32
C PRO A 38 -5.49 3.26 8.67
N GLY A 39 -5.03 4.20 9.51
CA GLY A 39 -4.46 3.89 10.81
C GLY A 39 -2.95 3.54 10.81
N TYR A 40 -2.27 3.59 9.66
CA TYR A 40 -0.86 3.22 9.56
C TYR A 40 0.06 4.19 10.32
N ASP A 41 -0.14 5.50 10.13
CA ASP A 41 0.65 6.55 10.76
C ASP A 41 0.41 6.61 12.26
N GLU A 42 -0.85 6.50 12.68
CA GLU A 42 -1.27 6.49 14.09
C GLU A 42 -0.70 5.28 14.84
N ALA A 43 -0.51 4.16 14.14
CA ALA A 43 0.12 2.96 14.67
C ALA A 43 1.66 3.01 14.64
N GLY A 44 2.26 4.11 14.18
CA GLY A 44 3.71 4.29 14.11
C GLY A 44 4.37 3.55 12.96
N GLY A 45 3.73 3.52 11.78
CA GLY A 45 4.26 2.86 10.58
C GLY A 45 3.94 1.37 10.52
N ARG A 46 2.84 0.95 11.16
CA ARG A 46 2.40 -0.45 11.19
C ARG A 46 1.00 -0.58 10.61
N ALA A 47 0.87 -1.39 9.57
CA ALA A 47 -0.44 -1.69 9.00
C ALA A 47 -1.27 -2.51 9.99
N ASN A 48 -2.55 -2.16 10.12
CA ASN A 48 -3.51 -2.92 10.91
C ASN A 48 -4.47 -3.69 9.98
N ARG A 49 -5.11 -4.73 10.53
CA ARG A 49 -5.98 -5.62 9.75
C ARG A 49 -7.17 -4.88 9.14
N GLU A 50 -7.79 -3.98 9.89
CA GLU A 50 -9.02 -3.29 9.49
C GLU A 50 -8.76 -2.33 8.33
N GLY A 51 -7.74 -1.47 8.45
CA GLY A 51 -7.33 -0.58 7.38
C GLY A 51 -6.89 -1.35 6.13
N LEU A 52 -6.13 -2.44 6.30
CA LEU A 52 -5.70 -3.24 5.15
C LEU A 52 -6.91 -3.89 4.46
N HIS A 53 -7.91 -4.33 5.22
CA HIS A 53 -9.14 -4.88 4.66
C HIS A 53 -9.90 -3.86 3.82
N GLN A 54 -10.01 -2.61 4.29
CA GLN A 54 -10.65 -1.52 3.53
C GLN A 54 -9.94 -1.26 2.19
N VAL A 55 -8.60 -1.29 2.17
CA VAL A 55 -7.82 -1.16 0.92
C VAL A 55 -8.09 -2.35 -0.01
N ILE A 56 -8.12 -3.57 0.52
CA ILE A 56 -8.38 -4.78 -0.25
C ILE A 56 -9.77 -4.73 -0.90
N GLU A 57 -10.82 -4.39 -0.15
CA GLU A 57 -12.19 -4.33 -0.66
C GLU A 57 -12.30 -3.34 -1.83
N LYS A 58 -11.74 -2.13 -1.69
CA LYS A 58 -11.74 -1.12 -2.75
C LYS A 58 -11.05 -1.59 -4.03
N LEU A 59 -9.99 -2.38 -3.92
CA LEU A 59 -9.26 -2.93 -5.08
C LEU A 59 -9.99 -4.13 -5.70
N ASP A 60 -10.60 -4.97 -4.87
CA ASP A 60 -11.36 -6.15 -5.33
C ASP A 60 -12.64 -5.71 -6.08
N ASP A 61 -13.30 -4.65 -5.62
CA ASP A 61 -14.43 -4.01 -6.31
C ASP A 61 -14.07 -3.53 -7.73
N ALA A 62 -12.80 -3.20 -7.98
CA ALA A 62 -12.26 -2.84 -9.29
C ALA A 62 -11.67 -4.04 -10.07
N GLY A 63 -11.67 -5.24 -9.49
CA GLY A 63 -11.10 -6.45 -10.07
C GLY A 63 -9.57 -6.46 -10.12
N LEU A 64 -8.91 -5.70 -9.25
CA LEU A 64 -7.46 -5.57 -9.14
C LEU A 64 -6.93 -6.42 -7.96
N LYS A 65 -5.73 -6.98 -8.12
CA LYS A 65 -5.07 -7.77 -7.08
C LYS A 65 -3.82 -7.09 -6.58
N ILE A 66 -3.60 -7.07 -5.28
CA ILE A 66 -2.33 -6.61 -4.71
C ILE A 66 -1.25 -7.66 -5.05
N GLU A 67 -0.17 -7.24 -5.70
CA GLU A 67 1.02 -8.08 -5.90
C GLU A 67 2.10 -7.76 -4.86
N ARG A 68 2.25 -6.50 -4.49
CA ARG A 68 3.21 -6.06 -3.47
C ARG A 68 2.65 -4.98 -2.58
N ALA A 69 3.00 -5.08 -1.30
CA ALA A 69 2.88 -3.99 -0.35
C ALA A 69 4.28 -3.47 -0.05
N ASN A 70 4.51 -2.18 -0.29
CA ASN A 70 5.77 -1.53 -0.01
C ASN A 70 5.64 -0.63 1.20
N THR A 71 6.73 -0.42 1.89
CA THR A 71 6.87 0.69 2.80
C THR A 71 7.59 1.82 2.08
N SER A 72 7.01 3.01 2.15
CA SER A 72 7.62 4.24 1.65
C SER A 72 7.51 5.31 2.70
N GLY A 73 8.39 6.30 2.66
CA GLY A 73 8.32 7.46 3.53
C GLY A 73 9.26 7.40 4.74
N THR A 74 9.07 8.37 5.63
CA THR A 74 10.00 8.69 6.71
C THR A 74 9.87 7.82 7.95
N HIS A 75 8.91 6.88 7.98
CA HIS A 75 8.66 5.98 9.11
C HIS A 75 9.82 5.03 9.44
N TYR A 76 10.82 4.98 8.56
CA TYR A 76 12.00 4.10 8.69
C TYR A 76 13.31 4.88 8.69
N VAL A 77 13.23 6.22 8.85
CA VAL A 77 14.42 7.08 8.75
C VAL A 77 15.43 6.78 9.86
N ASN A 78 14.98 6.36 11.04
CA ASN A 78 15.90 6.05 12.13
C ASN A 78 16.59 4.72 11.88
N ALA A 79 15.89 3.73 11.31
CA ALA A 79 16.50 2.48 10.86
C ALA A 79 17.58 2.73 9.80
N PHE A 80 17.29 3.52 8.77
CA PHE A 80 18.25 3.83 7.72
C PHE A 80 19.48 4.62 8.20
N LEU A 81 19.30 5.47 9.22
CA LEU A 81 20.36 6.32 9.74
C LEU A 81 21.06 5.75 10.99
N GLY A 82 20.68 4.56 11.45
CA GLY A 82 21.22 3.95 12.67
C GLY A 82 20.95 4.76 13.95
N ARG A 83 19.80 5.43 14.02
CA ARG A 83 19.40 6.29 15.15
C ARG A 83 18.55 5.52 16.17
N PRO A 84 18.48 5.99 17.43
CA PRO A 84 17.55 5.44 18.41
C PRO A 84 16.12 5.36 17.84
N GLY A 85 15.46 4.23 18.03
CA GLY A 85 14.14 3.94 17.45
C GLY A 85 14.19 3.07 16.18
N GLY A 86 15.35 2.94 15.53
CA GLY A 86 15.48 2.16 14.28
C GLY A 86 15.11 0.68 14.40
N ASP A 87 15.46 0.00 15.50
CA ASP A 87 15.10 -1.41 15.70
C ASP A 87 13.58 -1.61 15.72
N ARG A 88 12.85 -0.70 16.36
CA ARG A 88 11.38 -0.72 16.39
C ARG A 88 10.78 -0.44 15.02
N GLU A 89 11.38 0.46 14.24
CA GLU A 89 10.94 0.69 12.86
C GLU A 89 11.14 -0.56 12.00
N ILE A 90 12.22 -1.32 12.20
CA ILE A 90 12.44 -2.61 11.53
C ILE A 90 11.42 -3.65 11.96
N GLU A 91 11.07 -3.74 13.25
CA GLU A 91 10.03 -4.65 13.77
C GLU A 91 8.62 -4.39 13.21
N ASN A 92 8.38 -3.20 12.63
CA ASN A 92 7.11 -2.84 12.01
C ASN A 92 6.96 -3.33 10.55
N LEU A 93 8.02 -3.90 9.95
CA LEU A 93 8.01 -4.55 8.62
C LEU A 93 7.46 -5.97 8.68
#